data_AF-A0A349MP95-F1
#
_entry.id   AF-A0A349MP95-F1
#
_cell.length_a   1.000
_cell.length_b   1.000
_cell.length_c   1.000
_cell.angle_alpha   90.00
_cell.angle_beta   90.00
_cell.angle_gamma   90.00
#
_symmetry.space_group_name_H-M   'P 1'
#
loop_
_entity.id
_entity.type
_entity.pdbx_description
1 polymer ?
#
loop_
_entity_poly.entity_id
_entity_poly.type
_entity_poly.pdbx_seq_one_letter_code
_entity_poly.pdbx_strand_id
1 'polypeptide(L)'
;MNEKLLRIVSGNYSPKDFIIADAKDGDMGGGAEAVGLEERSVTGLGKKIQIATPMKYYRHAMREMVEADLVDIMLMSLSSAEALTKEGVFDNSKVTPAIRLNDATDIWGYRGACYREKPSIAFKTATIENALKYSKLGLYSITFYNDLEKDVANLNA
;
A
#
# COMPACT_ATOMS: atom_id res chain seq x y z
N MET A 1 -17.74 -2.51 5.79
CA MET A 1 -17.06 -3.83 5.89
C MET A 1 -17.79 -4.87 6.76
N ASN A 2 -18.00 -4.68 8.07
CA ASN A 2 -18.49 -5.75 8.98
C ASN A 2 -19.80 -6.44 8.56
N GLU A 3 -20.83 -5.68 8.18
CA GLU A 3 -22.10 -6.26 7.74
C GLU A 3 -21.96 -7.12 6.48
N LYS A 4 -21.11 -6.68 5.53
CA LYS A 4 -20.81 -7.45 4.32
C LYS A 4 -20.12 -8.77 4.69
N LEU A 5 -19.12 -8.72 5.59
CA LEU A 5 -18.43 -9.92 6.06
C LEU A 5 -19.38 -10.91 6.75
N LEU A 6 -20.31 -10.42 7.58
CA LEU A 6 -21.32 -11.28 8.21
C LEU A 6 -22.23 -11.97 7.18
N ARG A 7 -22.63 -11.25 6.11
CA ARG A 7 -23.39 -11.85 5.00
C ARG A 7 -22.58 -12.90 4.23
N ILE A 8 -21.31 -12.62 3.93
CA ILE A 8 -20.40 -13.56 3.26
C ILE A 8 -20.22 -14.83 4.10
N VAL A 9 -19.88 -14.69 5.38
CA VAL A 9 -19.62 -15.83 6.28
C VAL A 9 -20.88 -16.67 6.52
N SER A 10 -22.07 -16.05 6.58
CA SER A 10 -23.33 -16.77 6.73
C SER A 10 -23.79 -17.52 5.47
N GLY A 11 -23.12 -17.33 4.33
CA GLY A 11 -23.53 -17.90 3.04
C GLY A 11 -24.70 -17.16 2.37
N ASN A 12 -25.26 -16.12 3.00
CA ASN A 12 -26.37 -15.32 2.48
C ASN A 12 -25.88 -14.12 1.64
N TYR A 13 -24.78 -14.29 0.89
CA TYR A 13 -24.20 -13.22 0.10
C TYR A 13 -24.76 -13.19 -1.32
N SER A 14 -24.73 -12.00 -1.90
CA SER A 14 -25.01 -11.77 -3.31
C SER A 14 -23.72 -11.29 -4.02
N PRO A 15 -23.70 -11.26 -5.37
CA PRO A 15 -22.59 -10.62 -6.10
C PRO A 15 -22.33 -9.15 -5.74
N LYS A 16 -23.26 -8.48 -5.03
CA LYS A 16 -23.08 -7.10 -4.53
C LYS A 16 -22.32 -7.04 -3.20
N ASP A 17 -22.17 -8.17 -2.50
CA ASP A 17 -21.48 -8.27 -1.22
C ASP A 17 -20.00 -8.56 -1.43
N PHE A 18 -19.32 -7.67 -2.15
CA PHE A 18 -17.87 -7.70 -2.33
C PHE A 18 -17.18 -6.63 -1.48
N ILE A 19 -15.91 -6.89 -1.18
CA ILE A 19 -15.01 -5.96 -0.50
C ILE A 19 -14.17 -5.29 -1.58
N ILE A 20 -14.16 -3.97 -1.58
CA ILE A 20 -13.29 -3.17 -2.44
C ILE A 20 -12.18 -2.54 -1.60
N ALA A 21 -10.94 -2.65 -2.07
CA ALA A 21 -9.77 -2.09 -1.42
C ALA A 21 -9.06 -1.13 -2.38
N ASP A 22 -8.73 0.07 -1.91
CA ASP A 22 -7.76 0.93 -2.59
C ASP A 22 -6.37 0.63 -2.03
N ALA A 23 -5.45 0.21 -2.89
CA ALA A 23 -4.06 -0.06 -2.55
C ALA A 23 -3.19 1.14 -2.93
N LYS A 24 -2.90 1.99 -1.94
CA LYS A 24 -2.01 3.16 -2.07
C LYS A 24 -0.74 3.00 -1.23
N ASP A 25 -0.01 1.94 -1.52
CA ASP A 25 1.29 1.58 -0.95
C ASP A 25 2.41 1.62 -2.01
N GLY A 26 2.21 2.38 -3.09
CA GLY A 26 3.14 2.46 -4.23
C GLY A 26 4.52 3.02 -3.85
N ASP A 27 4.60 3.81 -2.78
CA ASP A 27 5.84 4.34 -2.22
C ASP A 27 6.83 3.24 -1.80
N MET A 28 6.33 2.03 -1.52
CA MET A 28 7.14 0.87 -1.13
C MET A 28 8.03 0.36 -2.27
N GLY A 29 7.51 0.30 -3.51
CA GLY A 29 8.22 -0.27 -4.66
C GLY A 29 8.82 0.76 -5.61
N GLY A 30 8.08 1.83 -5.92
CA GLY A 30 8.49 2.85 -6.90
C GLY A 30 9.22 4.04 -6.29
N GLY A 31 9.42 4.06 -4.98
CA GLY A 31 10.13 5.13 -4.28
C GLY A 31 9.47 6.50 -4.46
N ALA A 32 10.29 7.54 -4.56
CA ALA A 32 9.81 8.93 -4.58
C ALA A 32 8.88 9.23 -5.78
N GLU A 33 9.08 8.60 -6.93
CA GLU A 33 8.28 8.89 -8.14
C GLU A 33 6.92 8.17 -8.12
N ALA A 34 6.75 7.14 -7.28
CA ALA A 34 5.50 6.40 -7.16
C ALA A 34 4.31 7.27 -6.70
N VAL A 35 4.61 8.36 -6.02
CA VAL A 35 3.61 9.28 -5.46
C VAL A 35 3.12 10.34 -6.45
N GLY A 36 3.66 10.29 -7.67
CA GLY A 36 3.35 11.21 -8.76
C GLY A 36 4.54 12.08 -9.15
N LEU A 37 4.43 12.70 -10.32
CA LEU A 37 5.40 13.65 -10.85
C LEU A 37 4.74 15.01 -11.03
N GLU A 38 5.47 16.08 -10.72
CA GLU A 38 5.09 17.46 -11.05
C GLU A 38 6.13 18.09 -11.97
N GLU A 39 5.68 19.01 -12.82
CA GLU A 39 6.58 19.86 -13.59
C GLU A 39 7.04 21.04 -12.75
N ARG A 40 8.36 21.22 -12.61
CA ARG A 40 8.93 22.40 -11.96
C ARG A 40 9.89 23.15 -12.88
N SER A 41 9.74 24.46 -12.92
CA SER A 41 10.73 25.35 -13.54
C SER A 41 11.94 25.46 -12.62
N VAL A 42 13.12 25.10 -13.11
CA VAL A 42 14.37 25.26 -12.36
C VAL A 42 15.14 26.47 -12.88
N THR A 43 15.43 27.40 -11.99
CA THR A 43 16.21 28.60 -12.30
C THR A 43 17.55 28.21 -12.92
N GLY A 44 17.86 28.76 -14.10
CA GLY A 44 19.12 28.50 -14.82
C GLY A 44 19.08 27.35 -15.83
N LEU A 45 18.03 26.52 -15.86
CA LEU A 45 17.90 25.42 -16.83
C LEU A 45 17.07 25.79 -18.08
N GLY A 46 16.30 26.89 -18.03
CA GLY A 46 15.48 27.37 -19.15
C GLY A 46 14.36 26.41 -19.59
N LYS A 47 14.19 25.28 -18.90
CA LYS A 47 13.18 24.25 -19.18
C LYS A 47 12.54 23.75 -17.89
N LYS A 48 11.31 23.26 -18.01
CA LYS A 48 10.66 22.50 -16.94
C LYS A 48 11.29 21.12 -16.84
N ILE A 49 11.40 20.60 -15.63
CA ILE A 49 11.79 19.23 -15.36
C ILE A 49 10.67 18.52 -14.61
N GLN A 50 10.60 17.19 -14.76
CA GLN A 50 9.74 16.35 -13.92
C GLN A 50 10.49 16.00 -12.65
N ILE A 51 9.81 16.14 -11.52
CA ILE A 51 10.30 15.75 -10.20
C ILE A 51 9.18 15.05 -9.43
N ALA A 52 9.54 14.22 -8.46
CA ALA A 52 8.58 13.61 -7.54
C ALA A 52 7.73 14.66 -6.81
N THR A 53 6.43 14.42 -6.72
CA THR A 53 5.54 15.24 -5.90
C THR A 53 5.87 15.04 -4.40
N PRO A 54 5.59 16.04 -3.56
CA PRO A 54 5.66 15.85 -2.12
C PRO A 54 4.67 14.77 -1.61
N MET A 55 5.15 13.89 -0.72
CA MET A 55 4.37 12.79 -0.12
C MET A 55 3.01 13.21 0.47
N LYS A 56 2.88 14.46 0.93
CA LYS A 56 1.62 15.01 1.44
C LYS A 56 0.48 14.95 0.41
N TYR A 57 0.77 15.08 -0.89
CA TYR A 57 -0.26 14.99 -1.93
C TYR A 57 -0.78 13.58 -2.10
N TYR A 58 0.10 12.59 -1.97
CA TYR A 58 -0.29 11.18 -2.00
C TYR A 58 -1.19 10.80 -0.83
N ARG A 59 -0.83 11.26 0.38
CA ARG A 59 -1.65 11.09 1.58
C ARG A 59 -2.96 11.88 1.51
N HIS A 60 -2.98 13.04 0.85
CA HIS A 60 -4.22 13.77 0.59
C HIS A 60 -5.17 12.94 -0.28
N ALA A 61 -4.68 12.32 -1.35
CA ALA A 61 -5.51 11.45 -2.19
C ALA A 61 -6.04 10.22 -1.43
N MET A 62 -5.27 9.68 -0.47
CA MET A 62 -5.78 8.64 0.45
C MET A 62 -6.93 9.17 1.30
N ARG A 63 -6.78 10.37 1.88
CA ARG A 63 -7.82 11.01 2.69
C ARG A 63 -9.09 11.24 1.87
N GLU A 64 -8.99 11.80 0.68
CA GLU A 64 -10.13 12.02 -0.22
C GLU A 64 -10.87 10.70 -0.52
N MET A 65 -10.15 9.60 -0.72
CA MET A 65 -10.77 8.29 -0.94
C MET A 65 -11.47 7.76 0.32
N VAL A 66 -10.89 7.97 1.50
CA VAL A 66 -11.51 7.58 2.79
C VAL A 66 -12.78 8.41 3.05
N GLU A 67 -12.74 9.71 2.77
CA GLU A 67 -13.88 10.62 2.94
C GLU A 67 -15.01 10.33 1.94
N ALA A 68 -14.67 9.88 0.73
CA ALA A 68 -15.66 9.50 -0.27
C ALA A 68 -16.46 8.23 0.09
N ASP A 69 -15.99 7.42 1.06
CA ASP A 69 -16.64 6.17 1.52
C ASP A 69 -16.94 5.18 0.37
N LEU A 70 -16.12 5.21 -0.68
CA LEU A 70 -16.28 4.36 -1.88
C LEU A 70 -15.57 3.01 -1.78
N VAL A 71 -14.67 2.85 -0.79
CA VAL A 71 -13.90 1.64 -0.57
C VAL A 71 -14.14 1.07 0.82
N ASP A 72 -14.04 -0.24 0.99
CA ASP A 72 -14.13 -0.88 2.30
C ASP A 72 -12.80 -0.84 3.04
N ILE A 73 -11.68 -0.86 2.30
CA ILE A 73 -10.32 -0.95 2.83
C ILE A 73 -9.43 0.11 2.16
N MET A 74 -8.64 0.81 2.98
CA MET A 74 -7.53 1.65 2.52
C MET A 74 -6.21 0.98 2.90
N LEU A 75 -5.55 0.34 1.95
CA LEU A 75 -4.25 -0.29 2.13
C LEU A 75 -3.12 0.71 1.87
N MET A 76 -2.19 0.81 2.81
CA MET A 76 -1.15 1.83 2.84
C MET A 76 0.21 1.24 3.23
N SER A 77 1.28 2.00 2.98
CA SER A 77 2.55 1.80 3.68
C SER A 77 2.41 2.13 5.18
N LEU A 78 3.28 1.55 6.02
CA LEU A 78 3.29 1.85 7.46
C LEU A 78 3.46 3.36 7.73
N SER A 79 4.29 4.04 6.94
CA SER A 79 4.53 5.48 7.07
C SER A 79 3.26 6.31 6.81
N SER A 80 2.50 5.94 5.79
CA SER A 80 1.25 6.63 5.45
C SER A 80 0.14 6.33 6.45
N ALA A 81 0.04 5.07 6.91
CA ALA A 81 -0.88 4.68 7.97
C ALA A 81 -0.60 5.46 9.27
N GLU A 82 0.65 5.54 9.71
CA GLU A 82 1.02 6.34 10.88
C GLU A 82 0.60 7.80 10.77
N ALA A 83 0.89 8.44 9.63
CA ALA A 83 0.56 9.84 9.42
C ALA A 83 -0.96 10.08 9.45
N LEU A 84 -1.73 9.29 8.70
CA LEU A 84 -3.17 9.46 8.55
C LEU A 84 -3.95 9.08 9.82
N THR A 85 -3.48 8.08 10.57
CA THR A 85 -4.04 7.76 11.89
C THR A 85 -3.80 8.90 12.88
N LYS A 86 -2.61 9.50 12.92
CA LYS A 86 -2.34 10.66 13.79
C LYS A 86 -3.17 11.90 13.43
N GLU A 87 -3.55 12.03 12.17
CA GLU A 87 -4.44 13.08 11.68
C GLU A 87 -5.93 12.79 11.96
N GLY A 88 -6.28 11.61 12.49
CA GLY A 88 -7.65 11.24 12.83
C GLY A 88 -8.52 10.87 11.62
N VAL A 89 -7.91 10.57 10.46
CA VAL A 89 -8.62 10.33 9.19
C VAL A 89 -9.61 9.15 9.27
N PHE A 90 -9.33 8.18 10.15
CA PHE A 90 -10.15 6.97 10.28
C PHE A 90 -11.13 6.99 11.46
N ASP A 91 -11.11 7.99 12.34
CA ASP A 91 -11.82 7.97 13.63
C ASP A 91 -13.34 7.84 13.49
N ASN A 92 -13.90 8.39 12.41
CA ASN A 92 -15.34 8.34 12.10
C ASN A 92 -15.63 7.76 10.70
N SER A 93 -14.69 7.00 10.14
CA SER A 93 -14.84 6.39 8.82
C SER A 93 -15.34 4.94 8.92
N LYS A 94 -16.09 4.49 7.91
CA LYS A 94 -16.41 3.06 7.72
C LYS A 94 -15.31 2.31 6.97
N VAL A 95 -14.36 3.03 6.40
CA VAL A 95 -13.20 2.48 5.70
C VAL A 95 -12.23 1.90 6.72
N THR A 96 -11.86 0.64 6.52
CA THR A 96 -10.91 -0.05 7.40
C THR A 96 -9.48 0.25 6.95
N PRO A 97 -8.62 0.84 7.80
CA PRO A 97 -7.22 1.01 7.45
C PRO A 97 -6.54 -0.36 7.36
N ALA A 98 -5.63 -0.54 6.42
CA ALA A 98 -4.77 -1.73 6.30
C ALA A 98 -3.33 -1.33 5.99
N ILE A 99 -2.38 -2.16 6.41
CA ILE A 99 -0.95 -1.89 6.24
C ILE A 99 -0.31 -3.01 5.41
N ARG A 100 0.51 -2.64 4.43
CA ARG A 100 1.41 -3.59 3.76
C ARG A 100 2.55 -3.96 4.71
N LEU A 101 2.57 -5.22 5.15
CA LEU A 101 3.46 -5.73 6.20
C LEU A 101 4.84 -6.19 5.68
N ASN A 102 4.93 -6.49 4.39
CA ASN A 102 6.17 -6.86 3.72
C ASN A 102 6.21 -6.28 2.31
N ASP A 103 7.40 -6.25 1.73
CA ASP A 103 7.52 -6.30 0.29
C ASP A 103 8.45 -7.46 -0.13
N ALA A 104 8.72 -7.53 -1.43
CA ALA A 104 9.77 -8.39 -1.93
C ALA A 104 10.51 -7.69 -3.07
N THR A 105 11.74 -8.14 -3.35
CA THR A 105 12.65 -7.45 -4.29
C THR A 105 12.11 -7.33 -5.72
N ASP A 106 11.11 -8.13 -6.10
CA ASP A 106 10.46 -8.11 -7.42
C ASP A 106 9.61 -6.85 -7.67
N ILE A 107 9.27 -6.06 -6.64
CA ILE A 107 8.59 -4.77 -6.82
C ILE A 107 9.55 -3.58 -6.84
N TRP A 108 10.81 -3.75 -6.41
CA TRP A 108 11.78 -2.67 -6.26
C TRP A 108 12.18 -2.07 -7.61
N GLY A 109 11.79 -0.81 -7.83
CA GLY A 109 11.93 -0.09 -9.10
C GLY A 109 13.05 0.93 -9.13
N TYR A 110 14.21 0.65 -8.55
CA TYR A 110 15.32 1.62 -8.52
C TYR A 110 15.96 1.84 -9.88
N ARG A 111 16.45 3.06 -10.13
CA ARG A 111 17.10 3.42 -11.40
C ARG A 111 18.30 2.51 -11.68
N GLY A 112 18.24 1.77 -12.78
CA GLY A 112 19.30 0.85 -13.22
C GLY A 112 19.32 -0.49 -12.48
N ALA A 113 18.36 -0.75 -11.60
CA ALA A 113 18.25 -2.05 -10.94
C ALA A 113 17.56 -3.09 -11.84
N CYS A 114 17.95 -4.35 -11.68
CA CYS A 114 17.38 -5.51 -12.38
C CYS A 114 16.74 -6.52 -11.42
N TYR A 115 16.33 -6.09 -10.21
CA TYR A 115 15.75 -6.98 -9.20
C TYR A 115 14.51 -7.72 -9.69
N ARG A 116 13.71 -7.09 -10.57
CA ARG A 116 12.51 -7.66 -11.18
C ARG A 116 12.78 -8.82 -12.14
N GLU A 117 14.04 -9.01 -12.55
CA GLU A 117 14.47 -10.12 -13.42
C GLU A 117 14.91 -11.35 -12.63
N LYS A 118 14.89 -11.29 -11.29
CA LYS A 118 15.29 -12.37 -10.39
C LYS A 118 14.09 -12.81 -9.55
N PRO A 119 14.08 -14.06 -9.06
CA PRO A 119 13.13 -14.47 -8.04
C PRO A 119 13.15 -13.53 -6.84
N SER A 120 11.97 -13.22 -6.30
CA SER A 120 11.84 -12.28 -5.21
C SER A 120 12.46 -12.83 -3.94
N ILE A 121 13.10 -11.93 -3.19
CA ILE A 121 13.55 -12.16 -1.83
C ILE A 121 12.62 -11.34 -0.93
N ALA A 122 11.96 -12.01 0.01
CA ALA A 122 11.08 -11.36 0.96
C ALA A 122 11.82 -10.33 1.83
N PHE A 123 11.16 -9.20 2.07
CA PHE A 123 11.64 -8.13 2.93
C PHE A 123 10.54 -7.68 3.89
N LYS A 124 10.79 -7.85 5.18
CA LYS A 124 9.87 -7.43 6.24
C LYS A 124 9.96 -5.92 6.44
N THR A 125 8.91 -5.20 6.07
CA THR A 125 8.88 -3.73 6.08
C THR A 125 8.40 -3.16 7.41
N ALA A 126 7.65 -3.95 8.18
CA ALA A 126 7.11 -3.58 9.49
C ALA A 126 7.18 -4.74 10.49
N THR A 127 7.37 -4.43 11.78
CA THR A 127 7.07 -5.40 12.84
C THR A 127 5.58 -5.39 13.14
N ILE A 128 5.03 -6.51 13.61
CA ILE A 128 3.61 -6.62 13.94
C ILE A 128 3.26 -5.64 15.06
N GLU A 129 4.14 -5.48 16.05
CA GLU A 129 3.94 -4.56 17.18
C GLU A 129 3.81 -3.11 16.73
N ASN A 130 4.56 -2.71 15.69
CA ASN A 130 4.47 -1.37 15.14
C ASN A 130 3.24 -1.20 14.24
N ALA A 131 2.90 -2.21 13.43
CA ALA A 131 1.71 -2.17 12.58
C ALA A 131 0.42 -2.08 13.41
N LEU A 132 0.33 -2.85 14.52
CA LEU A 132 -0.83 -2.88 15.41
C LEU A 132 -1.16 -1.54 16.07
N LYS A 133 -0.21 -0.59 16.11
CA LYS A 133 -0.47 0.77 16.60
C LYS A 133 -1.41 1.56 15.68
N TYR A 134 -1.47 1.21 14.40
CA TYR A 134 -2.19 1.99 13.38
C TYR A 134 -3.25 1.17 12.63
N SER A 135 -3.13 -0.16 12.54
CA SER A 135 -4.16 -1.02 11.97
C SER A 135 -4.15 -2.44 12.54
N LYS A 136 -5.33 -3.05 12.60
CA LYS A 136 -5.53 -4.48 12.92
C LYS A 136 -5.57 -5.38 11.68
N LEU A 137 -5.54 -4.80 10.48
CA LEU A 137 -5.56 -5.49 9.21
C LEU A 137 -4.24 -5.26 8.47
N GLY A 138 -3.61 -6.32 7.99
CA GLY A 138 -2.38 -6.24 7.24
C GLY A 138 -2.42 -7.11 5.99
N LEU A 139 -1.73 -6.65 4.94
CA LEU A 139 -1.44 -7.43 3.75
C LEU A 139 -0.03 -7.97 3.86
N TYR A 140 0.11 -9.29 3.76
CA TYR A 140 1.38 -9.94 3.47
C TYR A 140 1.29 -10.54 2.07
N SER A 141 2.24 -10.21 1.19
CA SER A 141 2.27 -10.68 -0.19
C SER A 141 3.41 -11.66 -0.44
N ILE A 142 3.15 -12.67 -1.26
CA ILE A 142 4.13 -13.64 -1.74
C ILE A 142 3.99 -13.82 -3.25
N THR A 143 5.13 -13.95 -3.94
CA THR A 143 5.20 -14.31 -5.36
C THR A 143 5.78 -15.72 -5.47
N PHE A 144 5.02 -16.64 -6.06
CA PHE A 144 5.48 -18.02 -6.28
C PHE A 144 6.25 -18.14 -7.60
N TYR A 145 7.41 -18.77 -7.56
CA TYR A 145 8.30 -18.95 -8.72
C TYR A 145 8.33 -20.39 -9.24
N ASN A 146 7.51 -21.29 -8.65
CA ASN A 146 7.57 -22.73 -8.92
C ASN A 146 8.97 -23.29 -8.62
N ASP A 147 9.56 -22.79 -7.54
CA ASP A 147 10.86 -23.17 -7.01
C ASP A 147 10.65 -23.39 -5.51
N LEU A 148 10.59 -24.66 -5.11
CA LEU A 148 10.17 -25.04 -3.75
C LEU A 148 11.02 -24.37 -2.66
N GLU A 149 12.33 -24.29 -2.85
CA GLU A 149 13.23 -23.69 -1.86
C GLU A 149 12.96 -22.20 -1.69
N LYS A 150 12.77 -21.48 -2.80
CA LYS A 150 12.48 -20.04 -2.78
C LYS A 150 11.08 -19.74 -2.26
N ASP A 151 10.11 -20.53 -2.69
CA ASP A 151 8.71 -20.37 -2.29
C ASP A 151 8.55 -20.64 -0.78
N VAL A 152 9.24 -21.65 -0.24
CA VAL A 152 9.28 -21.93 1.21
C VAL A 152 10.03 -20.84 1.97
N ALA A 153 11.13 -20.31 1.43
CA ALA A 153 11.84 -19.20 2.06
C ALA A 153 10.97 -17.94 2.17
N ASN A 154 10.22 -17.61 1.11
CA ASN A 154 9.30 -16.47 1.11
C ASN A 154 8.09 -16.66 2.05
N LEU A 155 7.66 -17.89 2.31
CA LEU A 155 6.58 -18.18 3.27
C LEU A 155 7.01 -17.99 4.73
N ASN A 156 8.30 -18.16 5.05
CA ASN A 156 8.82 -18.15 6.42
C ASN A 156 9.52 -16.83 6.81
N ALA A 157 9.44 -15.81 5.95
CA ALA A 157 10.12 -14.53 6.12
C ALA A 157 9.34 -13.51 6.97
#